data_AF-A0A453AM21-F1
#
_entry.id   AF-A0A453AM21-F1
#
_cell.length_a   1.000
_cell.length_b   1.000
_cell.length_c   1.000
_cell.angle_alpha   90.00
_cell.angle_beta   90.00
_cell.angle_gamma   90.00
#
_symmetry.space_group_name_H-M   'P 1'
#
loop_
_entity.id
_entity.type
_entity.pdbx_description
1 polymer ?
#
loop_
_entity_poly.entity_id
_entity_poly.type
_entity_poly.pdbx_seq_one_letter_code
_entity_poly.pdbx_strand_id
1 'polypeptide(L)'
;LPDVPEDHRQKLLAQGCVVREIVPVYPPESQTQFAMAYYVINYSKLRIWEFVEYERMVYLDADIQLYDNIDHLFDLEMGSFYAVMDCFCEKTWSHTPQYEIGYCQQCPDRVVWPERDLGVPPPPLYFNAGMFMHEPSMATAKALLDKLVVTDPTPFAEQDFLNMFFRDVYKPIPPVYNLVLAMLWRHPENIQLHKVKVVHYCAAVRCFGLCHRPYTCKA
;
A
#
# COMPACT_ATOMS: atom_id res chain seq x y z
N LEU A 1 -17.42 0.09 -10.33
CA LEU A 1 -18.10 -0.85 -9.43
C LEU A 1 -19.55 -0.36 -9.27
N PRO A 2 -20.55 -1.25 -9.32
CA PRO A 2 -21.96 -0.86 -9.28
C PRO A 2 -22.40 -0.24 -7.94
N ASP A 3 -21.56 -0.35 -6.90
CA ASP A 3 -21.77 0.18 -5.55
C ASP A 3 -21.35 1.65 -5.39
N VAL A 4 -20.60 2.23 -6.34
CA VAL A 4 -20.30 3.67 -6.35
C VAL A 4 -21.53 4.42 -6.86
N PRO A 5 -22.14 5.33 -6.07
CA PRO A 5 -23.31 6.09 -6.50
C PRO A 5 -23.06 6.92 -7.76
N GLU A 6 -24.08 7.07 -8.60
CA GLU A 6 -23.97 7.86 -9.83
C GLU A 6 -23.57 9.32 -9.55
N ASP A 7 -24.14 9.94 -8.51
CA ASP A 7 -23.81 11.31 -8.15
C ASP A 7 -22.34 11.46 -7.71
N HIS A 8 -21.72 10.42 -7.15
CA HIS A 8 -20.29 10.39 -6.83
C HIS A 8 -19.44 10.30 -8.10
N ARG A 9 -19.83 9.46 -9.07
CA ARG A 9 -19.17 9.40 -10.39
C ARG A 9 -19.22 10.74 -11.11
N GLN A 10 -20.36 11.43 -11.07
CA GLN A 10 -20.51 12.75 -11.67
C GLN A 10 -19.64 13.81 -11.01
N LYS A 11 -19.45 13.76 -9.68
CA LYS A 11 -18.51 14.66 -8.98
C LYS A 11 -17.07 14.48 -9.46
N LEU A 12 -16.62 13.24 -9.67
CA LEU A 12 -15.28 12.95 -10.21
C LEU A 12 -15.12 13.48 -11.64
N LEU A 13 -16.11 13.23 -12.52
CA LEU A 13 -16.10 13.73 -13.89
C LEU A 13 -16.07 15.27 -13.93
N ALA A 14 -16.86 15.93 -13.08
CA ALA A 14 -16.90 17.39 -12.98
C ALA A 14 -15.58 18.00 -12.49
N GLN A 15 -14.76 17.23 -11.77
CA GLN A 15 -13.40 17.61 -11.36
C GLN A 15 -12.34 17.32 -12.43
N GLY A 16 -12.74 16.79 -13.59
CA GLY A 16 -11.83 16.45 -14.70
C GLY A 16 -11.19 15.08 -14.57
N CYS A 17 -11.62 14.23 -13.63
CA CYS A 17 -11.13 12.87 -13.52
C CYS A 17 -11.64 12.01 -14.68
N VAL A 18 -10.78 11.14 -15.21
CA VAL A 18 -11.21 10.06 -16.11
C VAL A 18 -11.75 8.92 -15.25
N VAL A 19 -13.05 8.62 -15.36
CA VAL A 19 -13.68 7.53 -14.62
C VAL A 19 -13.69 6.27 -15.49
N ARG A 20 -13.05 5.21 -15.00
CA ARG A 20 -13.06 3.87 -15.63
C ARG A 20 -13.78 2.87 -14.74
N GLU A 21 -14.73 2.16 -15.31
CA GLU A 21 -15.32 1.01 -14.63
C GLU A 21 -14.45 -0.23 -14.84
N ILE A 22 -14.18 -0.94 -13.75
CA ILE A 22 -13.47 -2.22 -13.78
C ILE A 22 -14.42 -3.35 -13.39
N VAL A 23 -14.14 -4.54 -13.90
CA VAL A 23 -14.79 -5.76 -13.43
C VAL A 23 -14.12 -6.19 -12.12
N PRO A 24 -14.85 -6.24 -11.00
CA PRO A 24 -14.27 -6.61 -9.72
C PRO A 24 -13.64 -8.01 -9.78
N VAL A 25 -12.55 -8.17 -9.04
CA VAL A 25 -11.80 -9.43 -8.93
C VAL A 25 -12.22 -10.11 -7.63
N TYR A 26 -12.65 -11.36 -7.74
CA TYR A 26 -13.00 -12.20 -6.59
C TYR A 26 -12.08 -13.43 -6.61
N PRO A 27 -11.39 -13.76 -5.50
CA PRO A 27 -10.66 -15.01 -5.40
C PRO A 27 -11.63 -16.20 -5.41
N PRO A 28 -11.19 -17.41 -5.81
CA PRO A 28 -12.02 -18.61 -5.84
C PRO A 28 -12.72 -18.90 -4.51
N GLU A 29 -13.94 -19.45 -4.56
CA GLU A 29 -14.77 -19.75 -3.38
C GLU A 29 -14.06 -20.63 -2.34
N SER A 30 -13.20 -21.56 -2.76
CA SER A 30 -12.43 -22.43 -1.87
C SER A 30 -11.45 -21.69 -0.95
N GLN A 31 -11.14 -20.43 -1.25
CA GLN A 31 -10.23 -19.57 -0.50
C GLN A 31 -10.97 -18.51 0.35
N THR A 32 -12.30 -18.52 0.40
CA THR A 32 -13.12 -17.44 1.01
C THR A 32 -13.23 -17.44 2.54
N GLN A 33 -12.37 -18.15 3.28
CA GLN A 33 -12.33 -18.09 4.76
C GLN A 33 -11.69 -16.81 5.31
N PHE A 34 -11.94 -15.65 4.69
CA PHE A 34 -11.36 -14.39 5.12
C PHE A 34 -12.22 -13.69 6.17
N ALA A 35 -11.53 -13.10 7.15
CA ALA A 35 -12.06 -12.03 7.97
C ALA A 35 -12.41 -10.84 7.05
N MET A 36 -13.70 -10.72 6.74
CA MET A 36 -14.40 -9.58 6.13
C MET A 36 -14.27 -9.46 4.60
N ALA A 37 -15.43 -9.47 3.93
CA ALA A 37 -15.61 -9.35 2.48
C ALA A 37 -14.97 -8.09 1.83
N TYR A 38 -14.49 -7.12 2.61
CA TYR A 38 -13.81 -5.94 2.07
C TYR A 38 -12.45 -6.27 1.44
N TYR A 39 -11.68 -7.21 2.00
CA TYR A 39 -10.37 -7.56 1.46
C TYR A 39 -10.44 -8.23 0.09
N VAL A 40 -11.56 -8.87 -0.22
CA VAL A 40 -11.81 -9.46 -1.53
C VAL A 40 -11.88 -8.38 -2.62
N ILE A 41 -12.50 -7.24 -2.31
CA ILE A 41 -12.58 -6.11 -3.26
C ILE A 41 -11.20 -5.50 -3.51
N ASN A 42 -10.28 -5.53 -2.54
CA ASN A 42 -8.95 -4.97 -2.71
C ASN A 42 -8.18 -5.61 -3.87
N TYR A 43 -8.40 -6.89 -4.19
CA TYR A 43 -7.78 -7.52 -5.37
C TYR A 43 -8.26 -6.92 -6.70
N SER A 44 -9.37 -6.17 -6.71
CA SER A 44 -9.79 -5.39 -7.88
C SER A 44 -8.74 -4.32 -8.25
N LYS A 45 -7.88 -3.91 -7.30
CA LYS A 45 -6.70 -3.07 -7.53
C LYS A 45 -5.80 -3.63 -8.65
N LEU A 46 -5.73 -4.95 -8.83
CA LEU A 46 -4.90 -5.58 -9.87
C LEU A 46 -5.31 -5.19 -11.31
N ARG A 47 -6.55 -4.74 -11.52
CA ARG A 47 -7.04 -4.30 -12.84
C ARG A 47 -6.32 -3.06 -13.38
N ILE A 48 -5.63 -2.29 -12.54
CA ILE A 48 -4.88 -1.11 -12.99
C ILE A 48 -3.74 -1.46 -13.96
N TRP A 49 -3.24 -2.70 -13.96
CA TRP A 49 -2.26 -3.16 -14.95
C TRP A 49 -2.84 -3.32 -16.36
N GLU A 50 -4.17 -3.29 -16.52
CA GLU A 50 -4.84 -3.36 -17.82
C GLU A 50 -4.89 -2.00 -18.54
N PHE A 51 -4.50 -0.90 -17.88
CA PHE A 51 -4.54 0.47 -18.44
C PHE A 51 -3.33 0.75 -19.34
N VAL A 52 -3.17 -0.08 -20.37
CA VAL A 52 -2.04 -0.08 -21.30
C VAL A 52 -1.99 1.11 -22.26
N GLU A 53 -2.95 2.04 -22.18
CA GLU A 53 -2.84 3.35 -22.81
C GLU A 53 -1.81 4.26 -22.12
N TYR A 54 -1.35 3.91 -20.91
CA TYR A 54 -0.29 4.62 -20.20
C TYR A 54 0.98 3.78 -20.16
N GLU A 55 2.13 4.42 -20.40
CA GLU A 55 3.45 3.78 -20.27
C GLU A 55 3.81 3.54 -18.79
N ARG A 56 3.41 4.47 -17.92
CA ARG A 56 3.66 4.40 -16.49
C ARG A 56 2.52 5.03 -15.70
N MET A 57 2.25 4.49 -14.51
CA MET A 57 1.24 5.01 -13.61
C MET A 57 1.77 5.08 -12.17
N VAL A 58 1.35 6.12 -11.45
CA VAL A 58 1.41 6.16 -9.99
C VAL A 58 0.03 5.81 -9.46
N TYR A 59 -0.04 4.72 -8.70
CA TYR A 59 -1.22 4.34 -7.96
C TYR A 59 -1.22 5.04 -6.59
N LEU A 60 -2.38 5.54 -6.17
CA LEU A 60 -2.64 6.10 -4.84
C LEU A 60 -3.95 5.52 -4.31
N ASP A 61 -3.94 4.96 -3.11
CA ASP A 61 -5.16 4.59 -2.39
C ASP A 61 -6.04 5.83 -2.14
N ALA A 62 -7.36 5.62 -1.98
CA ALA A 62 -8.32 6.71 -1.85
C ALA A 62 -8.21 7.49 -0.53
N ASP A 63 -7.46 6.99 0.45
CA ASP A 63 -7.16 7.63 1.73
C ASP A 63 -5.76 8.28 1.76
N ILE A 64 -5.21 8.57 0.57
CA ILE A 64 -3.97 9.32 0.39
C ILE A 64 -4.26 10.79 0.03
N GLN A 65 -3.47 11.70 0.57
CA GLN A 65 -3.45 13.10 0.20
C GLN A 65 -2.07 13.55 -0.30
N LEU A 66 -2.07 14.25 -1.44
CA LEU A 66 -0.89 14.90 -2.02
C LEU A 66 -0.76 16.35 -1.51
N TYR A 67 0.45 16.73 -1.09
CA TYR A 67 0.80 18.04 -0.56
C TYR A 67 1.80 18.81 -1.43
N ASP A 68 2.52 18.10 -2.30
CA ASP A 68 3.51 18.70 -3.20
C ASP A 68 3.66 17.85 -4.47
N ASN A 69 4.24 18.41 -5.53
CA ASN A 69 4.41 17.72 -6.80
C ASN A 69 5.34 16.50 -6.67
N ILE A 70 4.93 15.39 -7.30
CA ILE A 70 5.65 14.12 -7.38
C ILE A 70 5.90 13.65 -8.83
N ASP A 71 5.67 14.50 -9.84
CA ASP A 71 5.82 14.14 -11.26
C ASP A 71 7.22 13.65 -11.61
N HIS A 72 8.26 14.11 -10.91
CA HIS A 72 9.64 13.65 -11.12
C HIS A 72 9.84 12.16 -10.82
N LEU A 73 8.86 11.48 -10.17
CA LEU A 73 8.90 10.02 -10.07
C LEU A 73 8.79 9.35 -11.45
N PHE A 74 8.15 9.99 -12.44
CA PHE A 74 8.06 9.47 -13.80
C PHE A 74 9.41 9.48 -14.55
N ASP A 75 10.44 10.15 -14.00
CA ASP A 75 11.80 10.13 -14.53
C ASP A 75 12.65 8.94 -14.02
N LEU A 76 12.13 8.14 -13.08
CA LEU A 76 12.82 6.95 -12.56
C LEU A 76 13.04 5.91 -13.68
N GLU A 77 14.02 5.02 -13.50
CA GLU A 77 14.32 3.96 -14.48
C GLU A 77 13.14 2.99 -14.66
N MET A 78 12.90 2.56 -15.91
CA MET A 78 11.89 1.56 -16.25
C MET A 78 12.30 0.14 -15.84
N GLY A 79 11.33 -0.77 -15.79
CA GLY A 79 11.50 -2.18 -15.43
C GLY A 79 11.54 -2.43 -13.93
N SER A 80 11.01 -1.53 -13.11
CA SER A 80 11.04 -1.66 -11.64
C SER A 80 9.72 -1.25 -11.01
N PHE A 81 9.38 -1.90 -9.90
CA PHE A 81 8.22 -1.58 -9.08
C PHE A 81 8.68 -0.67 -7.93
N TYR A 82 8.25 0.59 -7.93
CA TYR A 82 8.70 1.56 -6.91
C TYR A 82 7.61 1.77 -5.86
N ALA A 83 7.95 1.60 -4.59
CA ALA A 83 7.02 1.80 -3.49
C ALA A 83 7.79 2.18 -2.21
N VAL A 84 7.09 2.71 -1.21
CA VAL A 84 7.70 3.02 0.08
C VAL A 84 7.69 1.79 0.97
N MET A 85 8.81 1.52 1.65
CA MET A 85 8.91 0.44 2.64
C MET A 85 7.85 0.60 3.74
N ASP A 86 7.21 -0.50 4.13
CA ASP A 86 6.33 -0.54 5.29
C ASP A 86 7.14 -0.59 6.61
N CYS A 87 6.46 -0.61 7.74
CA CYS A 87 7.04 -0.69 9.08
C CYS A 87 6.56 -1.95 9.80
N PHE A 88 7.51 -2.76 10.31
CA PHE A 88 7.21 -3.97 11.09
C PHE A 88 6.94 -3.69 12.58
N CYS A 89 6.94 -2.43 13.04
CA CYS A 89 6.72 -2.10 14.45
C CYS A 89 5.24 -1.98 14.84
N GLU A 90 4.31 -2.04 13.88
CA GLU A 90 2.89 -1.95 14.18
C GLU A 90 2.29 -3.26 14.68
N LYS A 91 1.28 -3.17 15.55
CA LYS A 91 0.68 -4.35 16.21
C LYS A 91 0.05 -5.33 15.22
N THR A 92 -0.33 -4.86 14.03
CA THR A 92 -0.81 -5.73 12.94
C THR A 92 0.22 -6.78 12.54
N TRP A 93 1.51 -6.52 12.75
CA TRP A 93 2.62 -7.46 12.51
C TRP A 93 2.86 -8.43 13.68
N SER A 94 2.07 -8.40 14.76
CA SER A 94 2.36 -9.19 15.97
C SER A 94 2.36 -10.71 15.80
N HIS A 95 1.94 -11.20 14.63
CA HIS A 95 1.92 -12.61 14.27
C HIS A 95 3.17 -13.04 13.50
N THR A 96 4.14 -12.15 13.31
CA THR A 96 5.31 -12.40 12.45
C THR A 96 6.63 -12.41 13.24
N PRO A 97 7.64 -13.20 12.81
CA PRO A 97 8.92 -13.27 13.51
C PRO A 97 9.65 -11.93 13.63
N GLN A 98 9.53 -11.05 12.63
CA GLN A 98 10.17 -9.73 12.66
C GLN A 98 9.68 -8.91 13.85
N TYR A 99 8.36 -8.91 14.09
CA TYR A 99 7.76 -8.19 15.21
C TYR A 99 8.19 -8.80 16.56
N GLU A 100 8.17 -10.12 16.68
CA GLU A 100 8.56 -10.83 17.92
C GLU A 100 10.03 -10.57 18.29
N ILE A 101 10.92 -10.54 17.30
CA ILE A 101 12.34 -10.22 17.46
C ILE A 101 12.54 -8.73 17.78
N GLY A 102 11.62 -7.87 17.37
CA GLY A 102 11.77 -6.41 17.38
C GLY A 102 12.60 -5.87 16.21
N TYR A 103 12.82 -6.69 15.16
CA TYR A 103 13.50 -6.29 13.93
C TYR A 103 12.57 -5.42 13.06
N CYS A 104 13.09 -4.31 12.54
CA CYS A 104 12.38 -3.47 11.58
C CYS A 104 13.29 -3.02 10.45
N GLN A 105 12.85 -3.21 9.21
CA GLN A 105 13.57 -2.79 8.00
C GLN A 105 13.80 -1.27 7.89
N GLN A 106 13.04 -0.46 8.63
CA GLN A 106 13.23 0.99 8.72
C GLN A 106 14.46 1.38 9.56
N CYS A 107 14.92 0.49 10.45
CA CYS A 107 16.08 0.71 11.32
C CYS A 107 16.82 -0.61 11.59
N PRO A 108 17.40 -1.26 10.56
CA PRO A 108 17.95 -2.62 10.66
C PRO A 108 19.12 -2.72 11.66
N ASP A 109 19.77 -1.60 11.98
CA ASP A 109 20.88 -1.56 12.94
C ASP A 109 20.42 -1.50 14.41
N ARG A 110 19.15 -1.14 14.68
CA ARG A 110 18.62 -1.03 16.06
C ARG A 110 18.49 -2.41 16.70
N VAL A 111 17.97 -3.36 15.94
CA VAL A 111 17.88 -4.78 16.30
C VAL A 111 18.31 -5.53 15.06
N VAL A 112 19.50 -6.13 15.09
CA VAL A 112 20.05 -6.88 13.97
C VAL A 112 19.29 -8.21 13.86
N TRP A 113 18.94 -8.61 12.64
CA TRP A 113 18.31 -9.90 12.39
C TRP A 113 19.23 -11.05 12.84
N PRO A 114 18.78 -11.98 13.71
CA PRO A 114 19.63 -13.03 14.28
C PRO A 114 19.79 -14.22 13.31
N GLU A 115 20.39 -13.97 12.15
CA GLU A 115 20.55 -14.95 11.06
C GLU A 115 21.27 -16.23 11.53
N ARG A 116 22.28 -16.10 12.39
CA ARG A 116 23.04 -17.25 12.92
C ARG A 116 22.21 -18.16 13.82
N ASP A 117 21.31 -17.57 14.60
CA ASP A 117 20.50 -18.32 15.58
C ASP A 117 19.27 -18.95 14.92
N LEU A 118 18.67 -18.26 13.93
CA LEU A 118 17.50 -18.73 13.21
C LEU A 118 17.85 -19.61 12.00
N GLY A 119 19.08 -19.54 11.50
CA GLY A 119 19.51 -20.23 10.28
C GLY A 119 18.82 -19.73 9.00
N VAL A 120 18.20 -18.55 9.04
CA VAL A 120 17.51 -17.93 7.90
C VAL A 120 17.93 -16.47 7.75
N PRO A 121 18.10 -15.97 6.50
CA PRO A 121 18.49 -14.59 6.25
C PRO A 121 17.36 -13.61 6.67
N PRO A 122 17.66 -12.31 6.72
CA PRO A 122 16.64 -11.29 6.93
C PRO A 122 15.50 -11.43 5.92
N PRO A 123 14.25 -11.09 6.30
CA PRO A 123 13.14 -11.11 5.36
C PRO A 123 13.43 -10.15 4.19
N PRO A 124 12.91 -10.45 2.98
CA PRO A 124 12.94 -9.50 1.87
C PRO A 124 12.34 -8.16 2.26
N LEU A 125 12.77 -7.08 1.61
CA LEU A 125 12.16 -5.77 1.80
C LEU A 125 10.67 -5.85 1.45
N TYR A 126 9.86 -5.17 2.26
CA TYR A 126 8.42 -5.21 2.18
C TYR A 126 7.85 -3.79 2.06
N PHE A 127 7.02 -3.52 1.06
CA PHE A 127 6.43 -2.20 0.81
C PHE A 127 4.98 -2.09 1.29
N ASN A 128 4.58 -0.84 1.56
CA ASN A 128 3.18 -0.48 1.71
C ASN A 128 2.53 -0.34 0.32
N ALA A 129 1.40 -1.01 0.08
CA ALA A 129 0.73 -1.05 -1.23
C ALA A 129 -0.31 0.08 -1.44
N GLY A 130 -0.27 1.12 -0.60
CA GLY A 130 -1.13 2.29 -0.77
C GLY A 130 -0.61 3.28 -1.81
N MET A 131 0.69 3.33 -2.03
CA MET A 131 1.27 4.09 -3.13
C MET A 131 2.41 3.32 -3.75
N PHE A 132 2.36 3.20 -5.07
CA PHE A 132 3.43 2.62 -5.86
C PHE A 132 3.39 3.12 -7.30
N MET A 133 4.51 3.00 -7.98
CA MET A 133 4.65 3.25 -9.40
C MET A 133 4.87 1.94 -10.14
N HIS A 134 4.12 1.75 -11.23
CA HIS A 134 4.17 0.55 -12.05
C HIS A 134 4.03 0.87 -13.54
N GLU A 135 4.36 -0.13 -14.35
CA GLU A 135 4.14 -0.14 -15.79
C GLU A 135 2.92 -1.02 -16.09
N PRO A 136 1.83 -0.45 -16.64
CA PRO A 136 0.71 -1.24 -17.13
C PRO A 136 1.15 -2.21 -18.24
N SER A 137 0.64 -3.44 -18.20
CA SER A 137 0.93 -4.47 -19.18
C SER A 137 -0.12 -5.55 -19.10
N MET A 138 -0.75 -5.88 -20.23
CA MET A 138 -1.71 -6.98 -20.29
C MET A 138 -1.07 -8.33 -19.90
N ALA A 139 0.23 -8.51 -20.17
CA ALA A 139 0.95 -9.71 -19.78
C ALA A 139 1.08 -9.79 -18.25
N THR A 140 1.46 -8.67 -17.61
CA THR A 140 1.55 -8.57 -16.15
C THR A 140 0.18 -8.70 -15.49
N ALA A 141 -0.86 -8.04 -16.03
CA ALA A 141 -2.23 -8.15 -15.54
C ALA A 141 -2.73 -9.61 -15.56
N LYS A 142 -2.52 -10.31 -16.68
CA LYS A 142 -2.87 -11.73 -16.79
C LYS A 142 -2.10 -12.58 -15.77
N ALA A 143 -0.78 -12.36 -15.65
CA ALA A 143 0.07 -13.10 -14.72
C ALA A 143 -0.35 -12.87 -13.26
N LEU A 144 -0.72 -11.63 -12.88
CA LEU A 144 -1.25 -11.30 -11.56
C LEU A 144 -2.55 -12.07 -11.28
N LEU A 145 -3.50 -12.05 -12.21
CA LEU A 145 -4.79 -12.72 -12.02
C LEU A 145 -4.65 -14.25 -11.98
N ASP A 146 -3.85 -14.83 -12.88
CA ASP A 146 -3.58 -16.28 -12.88
C ASP A 146 -2.89 -16.71 -11.58
N LYS A 147 -1.94 -15.90 -11.08
CA LYS A 147 -1.22 -16.19 -9.84
C LYS A 147 -2.13 -16.06 -8.62
N LEU A 148 -3.04 -15.08 -8.60
CA LEU A 148 -3.99 -14.88 -7.52
C LEU A 148 -4.87 -16.12 -7.29
N VAL A 149 -5.34 -16.77 -8.36
CA VAL A 149 -6.19 -17.98 -8.27
C VAL A 149 -5.55 -19.09 -7.45
N VAL A 150 -4.21 -19.20 -7.48
CA VAL A 150 -3.46 -20.27 -6.80
C VAL A 150 -2.68 -19.77 -5.58
N THR A 151 -2.87 -18.51 -5.17
CA THR A 151 -2.21 -17.93 -3.99
C THR A 151 -3.14 -18.05 -2.80
N ASP A 152 -2.61 -18.60 -1.70
CA ASP A 152 -3.38 -18.66 -0.47
C ASP A 152 -3.66 -17.26 0.11
N PRO A 153 -4.82 -17.11 0.76
CA PRO A 153 -5.13 -16.00 1.66
C PRO A 153 -4.00 -15.56 2.58
N THR A 154 -3.73 -14.26 2.65
CA THR A 154 -2.76 -13.68 3.61
C THR A 154 -3.36 -12.55 4.45
N PRO A 155 -2.78 -12.24 5.63
CA PRO A 155 -3.32 -11.23 6.56
C PRO A 155 -3.45 -9.81 6.00
N PHE A 156 -2.57 -9.39 5.08
CA PHE A 156 -2.62 -8.08 4.41
C PHE A 156 -3.08 -8.16 2.96
N ALA A 157 -3.77 -9.24 2.59
CA ALA A 157 -4.45 -9.43 1.31
C ALA A 157 -3.61 -9.05 0.07
N GLU A 158 -3.98 -7.99 -0.64
CA GLU A 158 -3.32 -7.58 -1.88
C GLU A 158 -1.92 -7.02 -1.65
N GLN A 159 -1.64 -6.45 -0.48
CA GLN A 159 -0.31 -5.92 -0.16
C GLN A 159 0.72 -7.04 -0.07
N ASP A 160 0.41 -8.12 0.64
CA ASP A 160 1.26 -9.32 0.70
C ASP A 160 1.42 -9.96 -0.68
N PHE A 161 0.33 -10.05 -1.44
CA PHE A 161 0.34 -10.61 -2.78
C PHE A 161 1.26 -9.83 -3.72
N LEU A 162 1.17 -8.49 -3.72
CA LEU A 162 2.03 -7.63 -4.52
C LEU A 162 3.49 -7.72 -4.07
N ASN A 163 3.76 -7.78 -2.76
CA ASN A 163 5.11 -7.96 -2.22
C ASN A 163 5.74 -9.31 -2.63
N MET A 164 4.93 -10.37 -2.68
CA MET A 164 5.36 -11.66 -3.22
C MET A 164 5.65 -11.56 -4.72
N PHE A 165 4.74 -10.96 -5.50
CA PHE A 165 4.79 -10.96 -6.96
C PHE A 165 5.93 -10.09 -7.51
N PHE A 166 6.13 -8.89 -6.95
CA PHE A 166 7.08 -7.90 -7.45
C PHE A 166 8.43 -7.91 -6.71
N ARG A 167 8.68 -8.92 -5.86
CA ARG A 167 9.88 -9.01 -5.00
C ARG A 167 11.18 -8.72 -5.73
N ASP A 168 11.37 -9.32 -6.90
CA ASP A 168 12.66 -9.30 -7.62
C ASP A 168 12.89 -8.00 -8.40
N VAL A 169 11.85 -7.19 -8.59
CA VAL A 169 11.89 -5.91 -9.32
C VAL A 169 11.56 -4.70 -8.42
N TYR A 170 11.31 -4.95 -7.14
CA TYR A 170 10.96 -3.91 -6.18
C TYR A 170 12.19 -3.03 -5.86
N LYS A 171 11.99 -1.71 -5.97
CA LYS A 171 12.95 -0.69 -5.55
C LYS A 171 12.30 0.27 -4.54
N PRO A 172 12.81 0.37 -3.30
CA PRO A 172 12.23 1.28 -2.30
C PRO A 172 12.43 2.74 -2.69
N ILE A 173 11.40 3.58 -2.48
CA ILE A 173 11.49 5.04 -2.57
C ILE A 173 11.33 5.69 -1.18
N PRO A 174 11.81 6.94 -1.00
CA PRO A 174 11.78 7.61 0.31
C PRO A 174 10.38 7.72 0.95
N PRO A 175 10.27 7.66 2.29
CA PRO A 175 9.00 7.77 3.02
C PRO A 175 8.16 9.03 2.73
N VAL A 176 8.77 10.08 2.19
CA VAL A 176 8.06 11.32 1.83
C VAL A 176 7.02 11.12 0.72
N TYR A 177 7.07 10.02 -0.03
CA TYR A 177 6.14 9.69 -1.11
C TYR A 177 4.98 8.77 -0.69
N ASN A 178 4.95 8.32 0.57
CA ASN A 178 3.84 7.56 1.14
C ASN A 178 4.00 7.52 2.67
N LEU A 179 3.82 8.67 3.33
CA LEU A 179 3.96 8.73 4.78
C LEU A 179 2.73 8.12 5.44
N VAL A 180 2.85 6.88 5.89
CA VAL A 180 1.92 6.29 6.87
C VAL A 180 2.13 7.01 8.21
N LEU A 181 1.07 7.60 8.78
CA LEU A 181 1.17 8.47 9.97
C LEU A 181 1.89 7.81 11.15
N ALA A 182 1.80 6.48 11.28
CA ALA A 182 2.48 5.72 12.31
C ALA A 182 4.01 5.90 12.35
N MET A 183 4.61 6.19 11.20
CA MET A 183 6.03 6.48 11.09
C MET A 183 6.47 7.66 11.96
N LEU A 184 5.58 8.62 12.25
CA LEU A 184 5.89 9.80 13.08
C LEU A 184 6.27 9.45 14.52
N TRP A 185 5.75 8.34 15.07
CA TRP A 185 6.07 7.91 16.44
C TRP A 185 6.89 6.61 16.49
N ARG A 186 6.91 5.80 15.43
CA ARG A 186 7.74 4.59 15.36
C ARG A 186 9.17 4.86 14.90
N HIS A 187 9.31 5.73 13.91
CA HIS A 187 10.58 6.07 13.27
C HIS A 187 10.71 7.57 12.99
N PRO A 188 10.54 8.45 14.01
CA PRO A 188 10.69 9.90 13.82
C PRO A 188 12.05 10.29 13.23
N GLU A 189 13.09 9.48 13.48
CA GLU A 189 14.45 9.65 12.92
C GLU A 189 14.48 9.60 11.39
N ASN A 190 13.53 8.90 10.76
CA ASN A 190 13.46 8.73 9.32
C ASN A 190 12.58 9.78 8.63
N ILE A 191 11.87 10.64 9.41
CA ILE A 191 10.85 11.54 8.87
C ILE A 191 11.27 13.01 9.02
N GLN A 192 11.48 13.67 7.88
CA GLN A 192 11.59 15.12 7.80
C GLN A 192 10.23 15.69 7.39
N LEU A 193 9.38 16.02 8.38
CA LEU A 193 7.97 16.37 8.16
C LEU A 193 7.75 17.46 7.11
N HIS A 194 8.62 18.48 7.06
CA HIS A 194 8.53 19.59 6.10
C HIS A 194 8.84 19.19 4.64
N LYS A 195 9.35 17.97 4.39
CA LYS A 195 9.63 17.43 3.06
C LYS A 195 8.58 16.44 2.58
N VAL A 196 7.59 16.11 3.41
CA VAL A 196 6.57 15.12 3.10
C VAL A 196 5.71 15.64 1.96
N LYS A 197 5.56 14.82 0.91
CA LYS A 197 4.79 15.14 -0.28
C LYS A 197 3.46 14.39 -0.34
N VAL A 198 3.42 13.19 0.23
CA VAL A 198 2.26 12.31 0.20
C VAL A 198 2.03 11.76 1.61
N VAL A 199 0.81 11.89 2.12
CA VAL A 199 0.40 11.33 3.42
C VAL A 199 -0.67 10.29 3.19
N HIS A 200 -0.48 9.13 3.80
CA HIS A 200 -1.42 8.02 3.78
C HIS A 200 -2.11 7.92 5.14
N TYR A 201 -3.41 8.22 5.16
CA TYR A 201 -4.25 8.23 6.35
C TYR A 201 -4.73 6.83 6.75
N CYS A 202 -3.88 5.82 6.56
CA CYS A 202 -4.19 4.42 6.78
C CYS A 202 -4.81 4.22 8.17
N ALA A 203 -6.05 3.75 8.20
CA ALA A 203 -6.84 3.62 9.41
C ALA A 203 -6.48 2.37 10.22
N ALA A 204 -5.22 2.22 10.64
CA ALA A 204 -4.90 1.31 11.74
C ALA A 204 -5.40 1.85 13.09
N VAL A 205 -5.73 3.14 13.14
CA VAL A 205 -6.42 3.79 14.25
C VAL A 205 -7.75 4.29 13.70
N ARG A 206 -8.85 4.11 14.43
CA ARG A 206 -10.14 4.78 14.16
C ARG A 206 -9.91 6.30 14.08
N CYS A 207 -9.55 6.84 12.90
CA CYS A 207 -9.49 8.28 12.66
C CYS A 207 -10.89 8.93 12.75
N PHE A 208 -11.96 8.12 12.65
CA PHE A 208 -13.33 8.53 12.96
C PHE A 208 -13.61 8.74 14.47
N GLY A 209 -12.61 8.57 15.34
CA GLY A 209 -12.69 8.87 16.78
C GLY A 209 -12.30 10.31 17.15
N LEU A 210 -11.77 11.11 16.23
CA LEU A 210 -11.59 12.55 16.42
C LEU A 210 -12.94 13.26 16.21
N CYS A 211 -13.89 12.92 17.07
CA CYS A 211 -15.03 13.78 17.35
C CYS A 211 -14.43 15.13 17.76
N HIS A 212 -14.70 16.17 16.96
CA HIS A 212 -14.50 17.56 17.34
C HIS A 212 -15.06 17.73 18.76
N ARG A 213 -14.20 17.76 19.78
CA ARG A 213 -14.58 18.38 21.05
C ARG A 213 -14.64 19.86 20.74
N PRO A 214 -15.81 20.52 20.80
CA PRO A 214 -15.82 21.96 20.76
C PRO A 214 -15.08 22.42 22.02
N TYR A 215 -13.96 23.11 21.80
CA TYR A 215 -13.29 23.87 22.84
C TYR A 215 -14.30 24.86 23.40
N THR A 216 -14.86 24.54 24.57
CA THR A 216 -15.55 25.52 25.40
C THR A 216 -14.45 26.27 26.15
N CYS A 217 -14.03 27.40 25.60
CA CYS A 217 -13.41 28.45 26.40
C CYS A 217 -14.47 28.91 27.42
N LYS A 218 -14.25 28.61 28.70
CA LYS A 218 -14.90 29.35 29.77
C LYS A 218 -14.10 30.63 30.00
N ALA A 219 -14.80 31.76 29.90
CA ALA A 219 -14.38 33.02 30.49
C ALA A 219 -14.40 32.92 32.03
#